data_AF-A0A842G9W7-F1
#
_entry.id   AF-A0A842G9W7-F1
#
_cell.length_a   1.000
_cell.length_b   1.000
_cell.length_c   1.000
_cell.angle_alpha   90.00
_cell.angle_beta   90.00
_cell.angle_gamma   90.00
#
_symmetry.space_group_name_H-M   'P 1'
#
loop_
_entity.id
_entity.type
_entity.pdbx_description
1 polymer ?
#
loop_
_entity_poly.entity_id
_entity_poly.type
_entity_poly.pdbx_seq_one_letter_code
_entity_poly.pdbx_strand_id
1 'polypeptide(L)' 'MEETTVTKEQIGYMRHALGLKKSDIPTRNFFEAGRNNIEDWKDLVGKGLAEIMPENGIAQNVFYVSQAGMDLLGVVKI' A
#
# COMPACT_ATOMS: atom_id res chain seq x y z
N MET A 1 20.34 10.94 0.26
CA MET A 1 18.91 10.57 0.19
C MET A 1 18.91 9.18 -0.41
N GLU A 2 18.64 8.14 0.38
CA GLU A 2 18.45 6.80 -0.17
C GLU A 2 17.24 6.86 -1.11
N GLU A 3 17.46 6.68 -2.41
CA GLU A 3 16.37 6.47 -3.35
C GLU A 3 15.59 5.26 -2.88
N THR A 4 14.39 5.51 -2.37
CA THR A 4 13.46 4.48 -1.95
C THR A 4 13.01 3.74 -3.22
N THR A 5 13.80 2.76 -3.64
CA THR A 5 13.54 2.03 -4.89
C THR A 5 12.29 1.19 -4.67
N VAL A 6 11.17 1.62 -5.24
CA VAL A 6 9.89 0.90 -5.23
C VAL A 6 9.77 0.10 -6.52
N THR A 7 9.46 -1.19 -6.40
CA THR A 7 9.31 -2.05 -7.59
C THR A 7 7.98 -1.79 -8.31
N LYS A 8 7.89 -2.17 -9.59
CA LYS A 8 6.63 -2.10 -10.35
C LYS A 8 5.52 -2.94 -9.72
N GLU A 9 5.87 -4.07 -9.10
CA GLU A 9 4.92 -4.93 -8.39
C GLU A 9 4.38 -4.24 -7.14
N GLN A 10 5.25 -3.60 -6.34
CA GLN A 10 4.85 -2.81 -5.18
C GLN A 10 3.92 -1.64 -5.57
N ILE A 11 4.23 -0.92 -6.65
CA ILE A 11 3.33 0.09 -7.22
C ILE A 11 1.98 -0.55 -7.58
N GLY A 12 2.00 -1.71 -8.22
CA GLY A 12 0.80 -2.48 -8.56
C GLY A 12 -0.04 -2.83 -7.33
N TYR A 13 0.58 -3.28 -6.24
CA TYR A 13 -0.10 -3.59 -4.99
C TYR A 13 -0.73 -2.36 -4.34
N MET A 14 0.00 -1.24 -4.25
CA MET A 14 -0.55 -0.01 -3.69
C MET A 14 -1.73 0.51 -4.52
N ARG A 15 -1.61 0.51 -5.87
CA ARG A 15 -2.73 0.88 -6.75
C ARG A 15 -3.92 -0.05 -6.60
N HIS A 16 -3.67 -1.35 -6.44
CA HIS A 16 -4.71 -2.34 -6.20
C HIS A 16 -5.42 -2.09 -4.85
N ALA A 17 -4.67 -1.83 -3.78
CA ALA A 17 -5.20 -1.52 -2.44
C ALA A 17 -6.09 -0.28 -2.45
N LEU A 18 -5.74 0.71 -3.28
CA LEU A 18 -6.52 1.93 -3.49
C LEU A 18 -7.72 1.77 -4.45
N GLY A 19 -7.82 0.62 -5.13
CA GLY A 19 -8.88 0.37 -6.11
C GLY A 19 -8.70 1.12 -7.44
N LEU A 20 -7.48 1.56 -7.77
CA LEU A 20 -7.16 2.43 -8.91
C LEU A 20 -7.03 1.70 -10.25
N LYS A 21 -7.93 0.75 -10.54
CA LYS A 21 -7.87 -0.06 -11.77
C LYS A 21 -8.04 0.76 -13.05
N LYS A 22 -8.88 1.79 -13.03
CA LYS A 22 -9.21 2.67 -14.17
C LYS A 22 -9.44 4.13 -13.79
N SER A 23 -9.19 4.49 -12.54
CA SER A 23 -9.44 5.83 -11.99
C SER A 23 -8.25 6.22 -11.11
N ASP A 24 -8.04 7.52 -11.00
CA ASP A 24 -7.06 8.12 -10.09
C ASP A 24 -7.69 8.51 -8.74
N ILE A 25 -8.98 8.23 -8.57
CA ILE A 25 -9.71 8.45 -7.32
C ILE A 25 -9.73 7.14 -6.53
N PRO A 26 -9.19 7.12 -5.29
CA PRO A 26 -9.19 5.92 -4.47
C PRO A 26 -10.62 5.60 -4.03
N THR A 27 -11.03 4.34 -4.19
CA THR A 27 -12.37 3.84 -3.79
C THR A 27 -12.34 3.02 -2.51
N ARG A 28 -11.13 2.65 -2.08
CA ARG A 28 -10.79 1.95 -0.84
C ARG A 28 -9.35 2.31 -0.48
N ASN A 29 -8.88 1.87 0.67
CA ASN A 29 -7.46 1.95 1.02
C ASN A 29 -7.08 0.78 1.93
N PHE A 30 -7.34 -0.45 1.51
CA PHE A 30 -6.93 -1.62 2.30
C PHE A 30 -6.63 -2.79 1.39
N PHE A 31 -5.69 -3.61 1.82
CA PHE A 31 -5.36 -4.86 1.15
C PHE A 31 -4.96 -5.92 2.18
N GLU A 32 -5.60 -7.07 2.09
CA GLU A 32 -5.21 -8.25 2.86
C GLU A 32 -4.14 -9.01 2.08
N ALA A 33 -2.89 -8.95 2.56
CA ALA A 33 -1.78 -9.62 1.91
C ALA A 33 -1.76 -11.11 2.24
N GLY A 34 -1.52 -11.91 1.21
CA GLY A 34 -1.29 -13.34 1.35
C GLY A 34 0.20 -13.65 1.51
N ARG A 35 0.52 -14.95 1.66
CA ARG A 35 1.92 -15.42 1.77
C ARG A 35 2.84 -14.95 0.64
N ASN A 36 2.29 -14.70 -0.55
CA ASN A 36 3.09 -14.40 -1.74
C ASN A 36 3.50 -12.93 -1.88
N ASN A 37 2.88 -12.01 -1.12
CA ASN A 37 3.14 -10.58 -1.23
C ASN A 37 3.25 -9.87 0.12
N ILE A 38 3.15 -10.61 1.23
CA ILE A 38 3.32 -10.08 2.58
C ILE A 38 4.68 -9.39 2.78
N GLU A 39 5.76 -9.95 2.23
CA GLU A 39 7.10 -9.38 2.39
C GLU A 39 7.25 -8.07 1.61
N ASP A 40 6.64 -7.96 0.41
CA ASP A 40 6.58 -6.69 -0.33
C ASP A 40 5.84 -5.60 0.44
N TRP A 41 4.74 -5.97 1.13
CA TRP A 41 3.98 -5.04 1.95
C TRP A 41 4.73 -4.62 3.22
N LYS A 42 5.45 -5.54 3.87
CA LYS A 42 6.34 -5.20 4.99
C LYS A 42 7.47 -4.28 4.56
N ASP A 43 8.05 -4.50 3.39
CA ASP A 43 9.07 -3.62 2.82
C ASP A 43 8.49 -2.22 2.54
N LEU A 44 7.27 -2.13 2.00
CA LEU A 44 6.56 -0.85 1.85
C LEU A 44 6.31 -0.14 3.19
N VAL A 45 6.02 -0.89 4.25
CA VAL A 45 5.90 -0.34 5.61
C VAL A 45 7.25 0.19 6.12
N GLY A 46 8.33 -0.57 5.94
CA GLY A 46 9.68 -0.13 6.29
C GLY A 46 10.11 1.14 5.56
N LYS A 47 9.59 1.33 4.34
CA LYS A 47 9.77 2.54 3.51
C LYS A 47 8.85 3.70 3.88
N GLY A 48 7.91 3.52 4.81
CA GLY A 48 6.91 4.53 5.18
C GLY A 48 5.80 4.76 4.14
N LEU A 49 5.69 3.88 3.14
CA LEU A 49 4.71 3.98 2.05
C LEU A 49 3.41 3.20 2.35
N ALA A 50 3.41 2.38 3.40
CA ALA A 50 2.26 1.63 3.87
C ALA A 50 2.23 1.52 5.39
N GLU A 51 1.07 1.16 5.94
CA GLU A 51 0.85 0.94 7.36
C GLU A 51 0.17 -0.42 7.58
N ILE A 52 0.55 -1.12 8.66
CA ILE A 52 -0.12 -2.34 9.10
C ILE A 52 -1.31 -1.97 9.99
N MET A 53 -2.46 -2.61 9.76
CA MET A 53 -3.57 -2.53 10.72
C MET A 53 -3.11 -3.08 12.07
N PRO A 54 -3.22 -2.32 13.17
CA PRO A 54 -2.94 -2.88 14.49
C PRO A 54 -3.88 -4.06 14.76
N GLU A 55 -3.34 -5.14 15.30
CA GLU A 55 -4.03 -6.40 15.57
C GLU A 55 -5.16 -6.22 16.59
N ASN A 56 -6.32 -5.77 16.15
CA ASN A 56 -7.56 -5.81 16.95
C ASN A 56 -8.35 -7.12 16.69
N GLY A 57 -7.64 -8.21 16.41
CA GLY A 57 -8.20 -9.57 16.34
C GLY A 57 -8.98 -9.95 15.08
N ILE A 58 -8.95 -9.15 13.99
CA ILE A 58 -9.83 -9.42 12.82
C ILE A 58 -9.11 -9.83 11.53
N ALA A 59 -7.84 -9.53 11.32
CA ALA A 59 -7.08 -10.14 10.22
C ALA A 59 -5.59 -9.88 10.39
N GLN A 60 -4.79 -10.94 10.32
CA GLN A 60 -3.34 -10.79 10.17
C GLN A 60 -3.09 -10.29 8.75
N ASN A 61 -2.16 -9.35 8.57
CA ASN A 61 -1.67 -8.90 7.25
C ASN A 61 -2.61 -7.98 6.46
N VAL A 62 -3.41 -7.15 7.12
CA VAL A 62 -4.11 -6.04 6.45
C VAL A 62 -3.23 -4.80 6.43
N PHE A 63 -3.03 -4.25 5.24
CA PHE A 63 -2.21 -3.08 5.00
C PHE A 63 -3.02 -1.94 4.37
N TYR A 64 -2.62 -0.72 4.69
CA TYR A 64 -3.14 0.53 4.16
C TYR A 64 -2.00 1.26 3.44
N VAL A 65 -2.29 1.92 2.32
CA VAL A 65 -1.31 2.83 1.70
C VAL A 65 -1.26 4.11 2.53
N SER A 66 -0.06 4.55 2.92
CA SER A 66 0.14 5.78 3.70
C SER A 66 -0.07 7.01 2.81
N GLN A 67 -0.07 8.21 3.40
CA GLN A 67 -0.11 9.45 2.62
C GLN A 67 1.11 9.55 1.70
N ALA A 68 2.31 9.21 2.18
CA ALA A 68 3.52 9.20 1.35
C ALA A 68 3.43 8.21 0.17
N GLY A 69 2.80 7.04 0.38
CA GLY A 69 2.52 6.10 -0.69
C GLY A 69 1.54 6.64 -1.73
N MET A 70 0.49 7.35 -1.29
CA MET A 70 -0.44 8.01 -2.21
C MET A 70 0.22 9.15 -2.99
N ASP A 71 1.04 9.97 -2.33
CA ASP A 71 1.80 11.07 -2.95
C ASP A 71 2.76 10.53 -4.01
N LEU A 72 3.45 9.42 -3.71
CA LEU A 72 4.32 8.72 -4.67
C LEU A 72 3.54 8.23 -5.90
N LEU A 73 2.28 7.82 -5.72
CA LEU A 73 1.40 7.41 -6.81
C LEU A 73 0.70 8.58 -7.53
N GLY A 74 0.85 9.82 -7.05
CA GLY A 74 0.13 10.98 -7.57
C GLY A 74 -1.38 10.97 -7.27
N VAL A 75 -1.80 10.26 -6.21
CA VAL A 75 -3.20 10.08 -5.85
C VAL A 75 -3.60 11.17 -4.86
N VAL A 76 -4.51 12.05 -5.27
CA VAL A 76 -5.03 13.12 -4.41
C VAL A 76 -6.21 12.61 -3.60
N LYS A 77 -6.15 12.79 -2.28
CA LYS A 77 -7.28 12.50 -1.38
C LYS A 77 -8.33 13.60 -1.55
N ILE A 78 -9.58 13.22 -1.84
CA ILE A 78 -10.72 14.15 -1.85
C ILE A 78 -11.12 14.45 -0.39
#